data_AF-A0A4S8IEL4-F1
#
_entry.id   AF-A0A4S8IEL4-F1
#
_cell.length_a   1.000
_cell.length_b   1.000
_cell.length_c   1.000
_cell.angle_alpha   90.00
_cell.angle_beta   90.00
_cell.angle_gamma   90.00
#
_symmetry.space_group_name_H-M   'P 1'
#
loop_
_entity.id
_entity.type
_entity.pdbx_description
1 polymer ?
#
loop_
_entity_poly.entity_id
_entity_poly.type
_entity_poly.pdbx_seq_one_letter_code
_entity_poly.pdbx_strand_id
1 'polypeptide(L)'
;MDAKEGEKAADAAAASPSSPTTSSLREARKLSCTKHFDALWFCYSPFHQVQQYYRHGEFDNCFGKWNALFDCLNLKTKKSSEVQEILEAREKAKQHIWTFRTVEEASVNWWMMYGHIFKLPPKPDP
;
A
#
# COMPACT_ATOMS: atom_id res chain seq x y z
N MET A 1 4.31 -69.78 15.14
CA MET A 1 5.64 -69.19 14.95
C MET A 1 5.46 -67.86 14.26
N ASP A 2 5.01 -66.91 15.09
CA ASP A 2 5.54 -65.56 15.24
C ASP A 2 5.90 -64.74 14.00
N ALA A 3 5.07 -63.72 13.76
CA ALA A 3 5.39 -62.30 13.59
C ALA A 3 6.64 -61.89 12.78
N LYS A 4 6.47 -60.99 11.80
CA LYS A 4 6.93 -59.59 11.91
C LYS A 4 6.37 -58.69 10.78
N GLU A 5 5.71 -57.60 11.18
CA GLU A 5 5.41 -56.42 10.36
C GLU A 5 6.69 -55.68 9.93
N GLY A 6 6.61 -54.89 8.86
CA GLY A 6 7.70 -53.99 8.46
C GLY A 6 7.39 -53.17 7.21
N GLU A 7 6.67 -52.07 7.41
CA GLU A 7 6.39 -50.99 6.47
C GLU A 7 7.65 -50.17 6.08
N LYS A 8 7.77 -49.75 4.81
CA LYS A 8 8.34 -48.43 4.48
C LYS A 8 7.95 -47.92 3.10
N ALA A 9 7.27 -46.77 3.11
CA ALA A 9 6.90 -45.92 1.98
C ALA A 9 8.10 -45.16 1.38
N ALA A 10 7.99 -44.82 0.09
CA ALA A 10 8.36 -43.51 -0.45
C ALA A 10 7.87 -43.40 -1.92
N ASP A 11 6.68 -42.85 -2.10
CA ASP A 11 6.12 -42.46 -3.39
C ASP A 11 6.81 -41.22 -3.95
N ALA A 12 6.97 -41.25 -5.27
CA ALA A 12 7.46 -40.18 -6.11
C ALA A 12 6.40 -39.07 -6.26
N ALA A 13 6.84 -37.80 -6.18
CA ALA A 13 6.13 -36.69 -6.80
C ALA A 13 7.14 -35.62 -7.24
N ALA A 14 7.40 -35.60 -8.54
CA ALA A 14 8.11 -34.51 -9.21
C ALA A 14 7.27 -33.23 -9.12
N ALA A 15 7.82 -32.20 -8.47
CA ALA A 15 7.19 -30.89 -8.39
C ALA A 15 7.25 -30.18 -9.75
N SER A 16 6.07 -29.90 -10.31
CA SER A 16 5.89 -28.98 -11.44
C SER A 16 6.09 -27.52 -10.98
N PRO A 17 6.62 -26.61 -11.82
CA PRO A 17 6.78 -25.21 -11.45
C PRO A 17 5.42 -24.50 -11.52
N SER A 18 4.85 -24.18 -10.35
CA SER A 18 3.65 -23.37 -10.26
C SER A 18 3.97 -21.90 -10.63
N SER A 19 3.34 -21.44 -11.69
CA SER A 19 3.19 -20.03 -12.07
C SER A 19 2.77 -19.17 -10.87
N PRO A 20 3.27 -17.93 -10.74
CA PRO A 20 2.98 -17.08 -9.59
C PRO A 20 1.50 -16.75 -9.53
N THR A 21 0.87 -17.30 -8.50
CA THR A 21 -0.55 -17.16 -8.18
C THR A 21 -0.88 -15.69 -7.94
N THR A 22 -1.46 -15.02 -8.93
CA THR A 22 -2.17 -13.74 -8.78
C THR A 22 -3.49 -13.94 -8.03
N SER A 23 -3.49 -14.68 -6.91
CA SER A 23 -4.68 -15.00 -6.12
C SER A 23 -4.74 -14.21 -4.80
N SER A 24 -3.67 -13.51 -4.40
CA SER A 24 -3.64 -12.76 -3.13
C SER A 24 -4.28 -11.37 -3.22
N LEU A 25 -4.56 -10.83 -4.41
CA LEU A 25 -5.10 -9.48 -4.58
C LEU A 25 -6.63 -9.37 -4.46
N ARG A 26 -7.35 -10.50 -4.34
CA ARG A 26 -8.83 -10.54 -4.37
C ARG A 26 -9.47 -11.21 -3.14
N GLU A 27 -8.74 -11.31 -2.03
CA GLU A 27 -9.43 -11.46 -0.75
C GLU A 27 -10.21 -10.17 -0.51
N ALA A 28 -11.54 -10.26 -0.53
CA ALA A 28 -12.45 -9.15 -0.30
C ALA A 28 -11.91 -8.28 0.83
N ARG A 29 -11.37 -7.10 0.48
CA ARG A 29 -10.68 -6.21 1.42
C ARG A 29 -11.64 -5.90 2.56
N LYS A 30 -11.46 -6.57 3.70
CA LYS A 30 -12.27 -6.33 4.89
C LYS A 30 -11.91 -4.94 5.39
N LEU A 31 -12.83 -4.01 5.18
CA LEU A 31 -12.74 -2.63 5.66
C LEU A 31 -12.70 -2.61 7.19
N SER A 32 -11.54 -2.25 7.75
CA SER A 32 -11.35 -2.08 9.19
C SER A 32 -11.19 -0.62 9.55
N CYS A 33 -12.12 -0.10 10.37
CA CYS A 33 -12.08 1.29 10.85
C CYS A 33 -11.26 1.47 12.12
N THR A 34 -10.78 0.38 12.74
CA THR A 34 -10.00 0.44 13.98
C THR A 34 -8.73 1.28 13.82
N LYS A 35 -8.10 1.25 12.65
CA LYS A 35 -6.91 2.07 12.35
C LYS A 35 -7.21 3.57 12.38
N HIS A 36 -8.38 3.98 11.89
CA HIS A 36 -8.80 5.38 11.88
C HIS A 36 -9.21 5.84 13.28
N PHE A 37 -9.83 4.96 14.06
CA PHE A 37 -10.15 5.20 15.46
C PHE A 37 -8.89 5.37 16.31
N ASP A 38 -7.94 4.45 16.18
CA ASP A 38 -6.66 4.49 16.90
C ASP A 38 -5.88 5.77 16.58
N ALA A 39 -5.82 6.17 15.31
CA ALA A 39 -5.21 7.42 14.89
C ALA A 39 -5.91 8.66 15.47
N LEU A 40 -7.24 8.64 15.61
CA LEU A 40 -8.00 9.72 16.24
C LEU A 40 -7.73 9.79 17.75
N TRP A 41 -7.71 8.64 18.41
CA TRP A 41 -7.41 8.52 19.83
C TRP A 41 -6.02 9.06 20.15
N PHE A 42 -5.01 8.68 19.36
CA PHE A 42 -3.66 9.21 19.53
C PHE A 42 -3.56 10.71 19.25
N CYS A 43 -4.37 11.25 18.36
CA CYS A 43 -4.38 12.69 18.10
C CYS A 43 -4.79 13.50 19.34
N TYR A 44 -5.78 13.02 20.11
CA TYR A 44 -6.18 13.63 21.37
C TYR A 44 -5.28 13.26 22.56
N SER A 45 -4.24 12.46 22.36
CA SER A 45 -3.34 12.12 23.45
C SER A 45 -2.54 13.35 23.89
N PRO A 46 -2.35 13.58 25.21
CA PRO A 46 -1.60 14.74 25.72
C PRO A 46 -0.19 14.84 25.15
N PHE A 47 0.45 13.68 24.90
CA PHE A 47 1.77 13.62 24.30
C PHE A 47 1.79 14.23 22.89
N HIS A 48 0.85 13.84 22.04
CA HIS A 48 0.77 14.36 20.68
C HIS A 48 0.45 15.85 20.65
N GLN A 49 -0.49 16.28 21.49
CA GLN A 49 -0.94 17.67 21.54
C GLN A 49 0.16 18.62 22.02
N VAL A 50 0.97 18.22 23.01
CA VAL A 50 2.14 19.01 23.45
C VAL A 50 3.27 18.97 22.42
N GLN A 51 3.51 17.83 21.78
CA GLN A 51 4.54 17.71 20.73
C GLN A 51 4.23 18.60 19.52
N GLN A 52 2.97 18.62 19.07
CA GLN A 52 2.53 19.47 17.97
C GLN A 52 2.65 20.95 18.33
N TYR A 53 2.20 21.32 19.53
CA TYR A 53 2.33 22.68 20.03
C TYR A 53 3.79 23.14 20.11
N TYR A 54 4.70 22.27 20.57
CA TYR A 54 6.12 22.59 20.62
C TYR A 54 6.73 22.82 19.21
N ARG A 55 6.32 22.04 18.21
CA ARG A 55 6.87 22.16 16.83
C ARG A 55 6.23 23.28 16.01
N HIS A 56 4.93 23.49 16.16
CA HIS A 56 4.13 24.32 15.25
C HIS A 56 3.44 25.49 15.96
N GLY A 57 3.44 25.54 17.30
CA GLY A 57 2.82 26.62 18.09
C GLY A 57 1.30 26.57 18.15
N GLU A 58 0.68 25.52 17.61
CA GLU A 58 -0.76 25.35 17.54
C GLU A 58 -1.19 23.97 18.06
N PHE A 59 -2.44 23.89 18.52
CA PHE A 59 -3.05 22.62 18.87
C PHE A 59 -3.78 22.04 17.67
N ASP A 60 -3.56 20.75 17.39
CA ASP A 60 -4.31 20.06 16.34
C ASP A 60 -5.78 19.88 16.76
N ASN A 61 -6.71 20.15 15.85
CA ASN A 61 -8.15 19.95 16.05
C ASN A 61 -8.60 18.52 15.71
N CYS A 62 -7.69 17.67 15.24
CA CYS A 62 -7.93 16.27 14.87
C CYS A 62 -9.02 16.06 13.80
N PHE A 63 -9.47 17.12 13.14
CA PHE A 63 -10.61 17.09 12.22
C PHE A 63 -10.38 16.16 11.04
N GLY A 64 -9.15 16.13 10.49
CA GLY A 64 -8.80 15.20 9.41
C GLY A 64 -8.92 13.73 9.83
N LYS A 65 -8.53 13.39 11.06
CA LYS A 65 -8.64 12.02 11.61
C LYS A 65 -10.10 11.65 11.88
N TRP A 66 -10.88 12.61 12.37
CA TRP A 66 -12.34 12.47 12.54
C TRP A 66 -13.05 12.18 11.23
N ASN A 67 -12.77 12.95 10.17
CA ASN A 67 -13.35 12.72 8.86
C ASN A 67 -12.97 11.35 8.30
N ALA A 68 -11.73 10.91 8.48
CA ALA A 68 -11.28 9.61 8.02
C ALA A 68 -11.98 8.45 8.75
N LEU A 69 -12.23 8.59 10.06
CA LEU A 69 -13.04 7.64 10.83
C LEU A 69 -14.49 7.62 10.34
N PHE A 70 -15.10 8.79 10.16
CA PHE A 70 -16.48 8.91 9.70
C PHE A 70 -16.67 8.37 8.29
N ASP A 71 -15.76 8.67 7.37
CA ASP A 71 -15.75 8.11 6.01
C ASP A 71 -15.65 6.58 6.04
N CYS A 72 -14.80 6.01 6.90
CA CYS A 72 -14.73 4.56 7.06
C CYS A 72 -16.04 3.95 7.58
N LEU A 73 -16.67 4.59 8.58
CA LEU A 73 -17.96 4.13 9.12
C LEU A 73 -19.07 4.22 8.06
N ASN A 74 -19.10 5.28 7.26
CA ASN A 74 -20.05 5.44 6.15
C ASN A 74 -19.81 4.42 5.03
N LEU A 75 -18.56 4.04 4.76
CA LEU A 75 -18.28 2.95 3.82
C LEU A 75 -18.72 1.60 4.39
N LYS A 76 -18.65 1.42 5.71
CA LYS A 76 -19.07 0.18 6.36
C LYS A 76 -20.57 -0.06 6.33
N THR A 77 -21.38 0.97 6.21
CA THR A 77 -22.84 0.86 6.10
C THR A 77 -23.32 0.56 4.68
N LYS A 78 -22.46 0.70 3.66
CA LYS A 78 -22.79 0.42 2.25
C LYS A 78 -22.64 -1.07 1.89
N LYS A 79 -23.22 -1.47 0.77
CA LYS A 79 -23.07 -2.84 0.22
C LYS A 79 -21.61 -3.11 -0.13
N SER A 80 -21.14 -4.32 0.12
CA SER A 80 -19.75 -4.71 -0.13
C SER A 80 -19.29 -4.51 -1.58
N SER A 81 -20.18 -4.71 -2.56
CA SER A 81 -19.91 -4.49 -3.99
C SER A 81 -19.62 -3.02 -4.31
N GLU A 82 -20.43 -2.10 -3.77
CA GLU A 82 -20.26 -0.66 -3.95
C GLU A 82 -19.00 -0.16 -3.24
N VAL A 83 -18.69 -0.70 -2.06
CA VAL A 83 -17.48 -0.33 -1.32
C VAL A 83 -16.22 -0.70 -2.09
N GLN A 84 -16.19 -1.88 -2.70
CA GLN A 84 -15.05 -2.31 -3.49
C GLN A 84 -14.81 -1.38 -4.68
N GLU A 85 -15.87 -1.02 -5.41
CA GLU A 85 -15.78 -0.06 -6.51
C GLU A 85 -15.27 1.31 -6.05
N ILE A 86 -15.78 1.83 -4.93
CA ILE A 86 -15.33 3.10 -4.35
C ILE A 86 -13.85 3.04 -3.97
N LEU A 87 -13.39 1.94 -3.37
CA LEU A 87 -11.99 1.77 -2.98
C LEU A 87 -11.09 1.68 -4.21
N GLU A 88 -11.49 0.94 -5.24
CA GLU A 88 -10.75 0.84 -6.50
C GLU A 88 -10.68 2.18 -7.24
N ALA A 89 -11.77 2.95 -7.28
CA ALA A 89 -11.79 4.29 -7.86
C ALA A 89 -10.86 5.25 -7.10
N ARG A 90 -10.87 5.20 -5.77
CA ARG A 90 -9.96 5.98 -4.92
C ARG A 90 -8.50 5.59 -5.10
N GLU A 91 -8.20 4.31 -5.31
CA GLU A 91 -6.83 3.86 -5.60
C GLU A 91 -6.35 4.35 -6.96
N LYS A 92 -7.18 4.26 -8.00
CA LYS A 92 -6.86 4.77 -9.34
C LYS A 92 -6.72 6.29 -9.39
N ALA A 93 -7.47 7.01 -8.56
CA ALA A 93 -7.40 8.47 -8.47
C ALA A 93 -6.12 8.97 -7.77
N LYS A 94 -5.48 8.13 -6.93
CA LYS A 94 -4.19 8.50 -6.33
C LYS A 94 -3.14 8.53 -7.43
N GLN A 95 -2.42 9.64 -7.55
CA GLN A 95 -1.27 9.72 -8.41
C GLN A 95 -0.24 8.68 -7.95
N HIS A 96 -0.02 7.65 -8.76
CA HIS A 96 0.99 6.65 -8.47
C HIS A 96 2.38 7.23 -8.78
N ILE A 97 3.42 6.69 -8.14
CA ILE A 97 4.81 7.15 -8.32
C ILE A 97 5.20 7.13 -9.81
N TRP A 98 4.72 6.10 -10.53
CA TRP A 98 4.91 5.89 -11.96
C TRP A 98 4.16 6.89 -12.85
N THR A 99 3.28 7.73 -12.28
CA THR A 99 2.49 8.74 -12.99
C THR A 99 3.11 10.14 -12.88
N PHE A 100 4.08 10.36 -11.96
CA PHE A 100 4.71 11.69 -11.83
C PHE A 100 5.50 12.13 -13.06
N ARG A 101 5.95 11.17 -13.89
CA ARG A 101 6.77 11.47 -15.06
C ARG A 101 6.64 10.41 -16.13
N THR A 102 6.56 10.82 -17.38
CA THR A 102 6.63 9.89 -18.52
C THR A 102 8.05 9.31 -18.64
N VAL A 103 8.18 8.16 -19.31
CA VAL A 103 9.49 7.53 -19.55
C VAL A 103 10.45 8.49 -20.25
N GLU A 104 9.94 9.30 -21.18
CA GLU A 104 10.76 10.25 -21.92
C GLU A 104 11.19 11.46 -21.10
N GLU A 105 10.28 12.04 -20.32
CA GLU A 105 10.64 13.10 -19.39
C GLU A 105 11.59 12.60 -18.29
N ALA A 106 11.45 11.35 -17.87
CA ALA A 106 12.34 10.73 -16.89
C ALA A 106 13.73 10.49 -17.48
N SER A 107 13.83 10.04 -18.72
CA SER A 107 15.11 9.86 -19.41
C SER A 107 15.82 11.20 -19.63
N VAL A 108 15.09 12.24 -20.05
CA VAL A 108 15.60 13.62 -20.18
C VAL A 108 16.12 14.14 -18.86
N ASN A 109 15.33 14.02 -17.78
CA ASN A 109 15.73 14.54 -16.48
C ASN A 109 16.87 13.77 -15.85
N TRP A 110 16.89 12.44 -16.00
CA TRP A 110 18.02 11.63 -15.58
C TRP A 110 19.27 12.08 -16.31
N TRP A 111 19.17 12.30 -17.62
CA TRP A 111 20.26 12.79 -18.44
C TRP A 111 20.74 14.19 -18.00
N MET A 112 19.83 15.12 -17.70
CA MET A 112 20.17 16.45 -17.17
C MET A 112 20.86 16.38 -15.79
N MET A 113 20.38 15.50 -14.90
CA MET A 113 20.91 15.35 -13.54
C MET A 113 22.26 14.62 -13.51
N TYR A 114 22.46 13.60 -14.34
CA TYR A 114 23.57 12.65 -14.22
C TYR A 114 24.48 12.58 -15.45
N GLY A 115 24.13 13.23 -16.58
CA GLY A 115 24.91 13.18 -17.82
C GLY A 115 26.34 13.69 -17.66
N HIS A 116 26.55 14.67 -16.77
CA HIS A 116 27.88 15.18 -16.44
C HIS A 116 28.77 14.16 -15.70
N ILE A 117 28.18 13.26 -14.90
CA ILE A 117 28.91 12.23 -14.13
C ILE A 117 29.50 11.19 -15.09
N PHE A 118 28.74 10.82 -16.11
CA PHE A 118 29.09 9.76 -17.04
C PHE A 118 29.72 10.27 -18.35
N LYS A 119 29.97 11.59 -18.48
CA LYS A 119 30.55 12.23 -19.68
C LYS A 119 29.80 11.87 -20.97
N LEU A 120 28.47 11.79 -20.93
CA LEU A 120 27.69 11.54 -22.14
C LEU A 120 27.70 12.77 -23.07
N PRO A 121 27.65 12.58 -24.41
CA PRO A 121 27.54 13.68 -25.37
C PRO A 121 26.20 14.42 -25.18
N PRO A 122 26.14 15.74 -25.45
CA PRO A 122 24.93 16.55 -25.25
C PRO A 122 23.71 15.90 -25.90
N LYS A 123 22.59 15.84 -25.17
CA LYS A 123 21.33 15.29 -25.68
C LYS A 123 20.99 16.02 -27.00
N PRO A 124 20.71 15.31 -28.10
CA PRO A 124 20.27 15.96 -29.34
C PRO A 124 18.95 16.69 -29.08
N ASP A 125 18.92 17.97 -29.47
CA ASP A 125 17.71 18.79 -29.43
C ASP A 125 16.63 18.18 -30.34
N PRO A 126 15.33 18.31 -29.98
CA PRO A 126 14.22 17.83 -30.80
C PRO A 126 14.13 18.54 -32.15
#